data_AF-A0AA43HE32-F1
#
_entry.id   AF-A0AA43HE32-F1
#
_cell.length_a   1.000
_cell.length_b   1.000
_cell.length_c   1.000
_cell.angle_alpha   90.00
_cell.angle_beta   90.00
_cell.angle_gamma   90.00
#
_symmetry.space_group_name_H-M   'P 1'
#
loop_
_entity.id
_entity.type
_entity.pdbx_description
1 polymer ?
#
loop_
_entity_poly.entity_id
_entity_poly.type
_entity_poly.pdbx_seq_one_letter_code
_entity_poly.pdbx_strand_id
1 'polypeptide(L)'
;MRISMFLLLCVMLLAGGCRSDDCKHKKIIESLSNEPLNLEHPSRYEGLHLFVGCEDKNEKKITFPRVLKIEYLKNKYSMNYKTYLRKILNEDIHIDLPESCFRLNAVISDNYAKMNFNAFFSLYCYENGSVFRIAQSLSENESLTVLYYLFLNEYYSFWDDYIGIYSIRKLEN
;
A
#
# COMPACT_ATOMS: atom_id res chain seq x y z
N MET A 1 50.23 -3.69 22.77
CA MET A 1 48.83 -3.23 22.83
C MET A 1 48.08 -3.83 21.62
N ARG A 2 47.59 -5.07 21.76
CA ARG A 2 46.79 -5.74 20.73
C ARG A 2 45.33 -5.37 20.97
N ILE A 3 44.93 -4.18 20.53
CA ILE A 3 43.49 -3.88 20.43
C ILE A 3 42.96 -4.87 19.40
N SER A 4 42.09 -5.73 19.91
CA SER A 4 41.64 -6.97 19.30
C SER A 4 41.10 -6.72 17.90
N MET A 5 41.62 -7.43 16.91
CA MET A 5 41.10 -7.48 15.54
C MET A 5 39.60 -7.86 15.51
N PHE A 6 39.09 -8.47 16.58
CA PHE A 6 37.67 -8.75 16.79
C PHE A 6 36.81 -7.49 16.98
N LEU A 7 37.33 -6.42 17.58
CA LEU A 7 36.57 -5.18 17.77
C LEU A 7 36.33 -4.45 16.44
N LEU A 8 37.28 -4.53 15.51
CA LEU A 8 37.11 -3.97 14.16
C LEU A 8 36.14 -4.81 13.31
N LEU A 9 36.10 -6.14 13.51
CA LEU A 9 35.18 -7.04 12.82
C LEU A 9 33.73 -6.85 13.28
N CYS A 10 33.50 -6.60 14.57
CA CYS A 10 32.17 -6.31 15.11
C CYS A 10 31.60 -4.98 14.60
N VAL A 11 32.44 -3.95 14.37
CA VAL A 11 31.99 -2.67 13.80
C VAL A 11 31.65 -2.81 12.31
N MET A 12 32.32 -3.69 11.57
CA MET A 12 31.99 -3.97 10.15
C MET A 12 30.74 -4.85 10.00
N LEU A 13 30.44 -5.75 10.95
CA LEU A 13 29.22 -6.55 10.95
C LEU A 13 27.97 -5.74 11.34
N LEU A 14 28.12 -4.65 12.09
CA LEU A 14 27.03 -3.72 12.42
C LEU A 14 26.78 -2.66 11.33
N ALA A 15 27.70 -2.49 10.38
CA ALA A 15 27.52 -1.62 9.21
C ALA A 15 26.78 -2.31 8.04
N GLY A 16 26.40 -3.58 8.20
CA GLY A 16 25.64 -4.36 7.21
C GLY A 16 24.12 -4.44 7.47
N GLY A 17 23.58 -3.63 8.38
CA GLY A 17 22.17 -3.65 8.75
C GLY A 17 21.27 -2.92 7.75
N CYS A 18 20.49 -3.69 6.99
CA CYS A 18 19.35 -3.26 6.16
C CYS A 18 19.66 -2.29 5.01
N ARG A 19 20.31 -2.82 3.97
CA ARG A 19 20.20 -2.24 2.63
C ARG A 19 19.34 -3.14 1.75
N SER A 20 18.05 -3.14 2.04
CA SER A 20 17.02 -3.35 1.03
C SER A 20 16.02 -2.23 1.21
N ASP A 21 16.00 -1.29 0.26
CA ASP A 21 14.73 -0.70 -0.16
C ASP A 21 13.86 -1.89 -0.61
N ASP A 22 13.29 -2.63 0.34
CA ASP A 22 12.26 -3.61 0.05
C ASP A 22 11.03 -2.76 -0.26
N CYS A 23 11.01 -2.26 -1.50
CA CYS A 23 10.03 -1.32 -1.98
C CYS A 23 8.70 -2.07 -1.98
N LYS A 24 7.94 -1.96 -0.89
CA LYS A 24 6.56 -2.42 -0.86
C LYS A 24 5.85 -1.78 -2.06
N HIS A 25 4.89 -2.52 -2.62
CA HIS A 25 4.11 -2.09 -3.78
C HIS A 25 4.93 -1.94 -5.07
N LYS A 26 6.06 -2.65 -5.21
CA LYS A 26 6.94 -2.56 -6.39
C LYS A 26 6.16 -2.69 -7.70
N LYS A 27 5.27 -3.67 -7.80
CA LYS A 27 4.52 -3.95 -9.03
C LYS A 27 3.65 -2.78 -9.46
N ILE A 28 2.79 -2.29 -8.56
CA ILE A 28 1.91 -1.17 -8.89
C ILE A 28 2.70 0.12 -9.14
N ILE A 29 3.79 0.35 -8.41
CA ILE A 29 4.67 1.50 -8.65
C ILE A 29 5.26 1.43 -10.06
N GLU A 30 5.77 0.27 -10.48
CA GLU A 30 6.30 0.07 -11.83
C GLU A 30 5.22 0.29 -12.89
N SER A 31 4.07 -0.36 -12.74
CA SER A 31 2.92 -0.22 -13.65
C SER A 31 2.47 1.22 -13.82
N LEU A 32 2.25 1.95 -12.71
CA LEU A 32 1.80 3.34 -12.74
C LEU A 32 2.87 4.29 -13.28
N SER A 33 4.14 4.04 -12.97
CA SER A 33 5.25 4.90 -13.43
C SER A 33 5.53 4.81 -14.93
N ASN A 34 5.10 3.70 -15.56
CA ASN A 34 5.24 3.49 -17.00
C ASN A 34 4.07 4.07 -17.80
N GLU A 35 3.00 4.54 -17.15
CA GLU A 35 1.92 5.23 -17.84
C GLU A 35 2.37 6.63 -18.31
N PRO A 36 1.79 7.14 -19.41
CA PRO A 36 1.95 8.54 -19.78
C PRO A 36 1.57 9.47 -18.62
N LEU A 37 2.45 10.42 -18.34
CA LEU A 37 2.27 11.45 -17.34
C LEU A 37 1.48 12.63 -17.92
N ASN A 38 0.22 12.36 -18.29
CA ASN A 38 -0.75 13.36 -18.72
C ASN A 38 -2.13 13.01 -18.16
N LEU A 39 -3.06 13.99 -18.22
CA LEU A 39 -4.43 13.83 -17.72
C LEU A 39 -5.43 13.45 -18.82
N GLU A 40 -4.98 13.37 -20.08
CA GLU A 40 -5.83 13.02 -21.23
C GLU A 40 -6.20 11.53 -21.22
N HIS A 41 -5.31 10.69 -20.68
CA HIS A 41 -5.53 9.26 -20.58
C HIS A 41 -5.73 8.83 -19.12
N PRO A 42 -6.91 8.29 -18.76
CA PRO A 42 -7.10 7.72 -17.43
C PRO A 42 -6.15 6.54 -17.22
N SER A 43 -5.81 6.28 -15.96
CA SER A 43 -4.96 5.14 -15.63
C SER A 43 -5.65 3.84 -16.03
N ARG A 44 -4.89 2.84 -16.49
CA ARG A 44 -5.42 1.47 -16.67
C ARG A 44 -5.84 0.83 -15.33
N TYR A 45 -5.44 1.47 -14.23
CA TYR A 45 -5.68 1.05 -12.86
C TYR A 45 -6.63 2.00 -12.12
N GLU A 46 -7.38 2.87 -12.81
CA GLU A 46 -8.20 3.93 -12.21
C GLU A 46 -9.14 3.45 -11.09
N GLY A 47 -9.66 2.22 -11.17
CA GLY A 47 -10.53 1.63 -10.15
C GLY A 47 -9.80 0.99 -8.96
N LEU A 48 -8.47 0.92 -8.96
CA LEU A 48 -7.72 0.35 -7.85
C LEU A 48 -7.65 1.33 -6.68
N HIS A 49 -8.12 0.87 -5.52
CA HIS A 49 -7.85 1.54 -4.25
C HIS A 49 -6.36 1.42 -3.93
N LEU A 50 -5.74 2.57 -3.73
CA LEU A 50 -4.42 2.72 -3.14
C LEU A 50 -4.59 3.26 -1.73
N PHE A 51 -3.66 2.91 -0.84
CA PHE A 51 -3.65 3.40 0.53
C PHE A 51 -2.41 4.25 0.76
N VAL A 52 -2.62 5.43 1.36
CA VAL A 52 -1.56 6.37 1.71
C VAL A 52 -1.70 6.78 3.18
N GLY A 53 -0.60 7.17 3.81
CA GLY A 53 -0.60 7.66 5.19
C GLY A 53 -1.18 9.08 5.29
N CYS A 54 -1.91 9.34 6.37
CA CYS A 54 -2.29 10.68 6.80
C CYS A 54 -1.24 11.29 7.75
N GLU A 55 -1.45 12.52 8.23
CA GLU A 55 -0.55 13.17 9.18
C GLU A 55 -0.36 12.35 10.47
N ASP A 56 -1.42 11.70 10.96
CA ASP A 56 -1.32 10.68 12.01
C ASP A 56 -0.91 9.34 11.39
N LYS A 57 0.18 8.74 11.90
CA LYS A 57 0.74 7.47 11.43
C LYS A 57 -0.24 6.29 11.52
N ASN A 58 -1.25 6.37 12.40
CA ASN A 58 -2.27 5.33 12.54
C ASN A 58 -3.47 5.54 11.62
N GLU A 59 -3.47 6.61 10.85
CA GLU A 59 -4.53 6.97 9.93
C GLU A 59 -4.12 6.70 8.49
N LYS A 60 -5.06 6.14 7.74
CA LYS A 60 -4.92 5.80 6.33
C LYS A 60 -5.98 6.51 5.52
N LYS A 61 -5.70 6.70 4.25
CA LYS A 61 -6.61 7.28 3.28
C LYS A 61 -6.62 6.43 2.03
N ILE A 62 -7.82 6.21 1.50
CA ILE A 62 -7.99 5.59 0.18
C ILE A 62 -7.79 6.69 -0.86
N THR A 63 -7.07 6.35 -1.92
CA THR A 63 -6.90 7.21 -3.09
C THR A 63 -6.87 6.38 -4.36
N PHE A 64 -6.79 7.05 -5.49
CA PHE A 64 -6.81 6.45 -6.82
C PHE A 64 -5.60 6.92 -7.63
N PRO A 65 -5.12 6.14 -8.61
CA PRO A 65 -3.98 6.51 -9.43
C PRO A 65 -4.05 7.90 -10.05
N ARG A 66 -5.22 8.32 -10.56
CA ARG A 66 -5.40 9.66 -11.12
C ARG A 66 -5.26 10.77 -10.10
N VAL A 67 -5.75 10.58 -8.88
CA VAL A 67 -5.62 11.59 -7.81
C VAL A 67 -4.13 11.82 -7.51
N LEU A 68 -3.36 10.74 -7.38
CA LEU A 68 -1.91 10.82 -7.19
C LEU A 68 -1.20 11.49 -8.38
N LYS A 69 -1.63 11.20 -9.61
CA LYS A 69 -1.09 11.81 -10.84
C LYS A 69 -1.37 13.32 -10.89
N ILE A 70 -2.59 13.74 -10.57
CA ILE A 70 -2.99 15.15 -10.52
C ILE A 70 -2.18 15.88 -9.45
N GLU A 71 -2.10 15.34 -8.24
CA GLU A 71 -1.33 15.97 -7.16
C GLU A 71 0.15 16.10 -7.51
N TYR A 72 0.74 15.08 -8.14
CA TYR A 72 2.12 15.15 -8.59
C TYR A 72 2.35 16.29 -9.60
N LEU A 73 1.48 16.39 -10.61
CA LEU A 73 1.58 17.40 -11.67
C LEU A 73 1.32 18.81 -11.14
N LYS A 74 0.37 18.97 -10.21
CA LYS A 74 0.00 20.25 -9.61
C LYS A 74 1.10 20.83 -8.73
N ASN A 75 1.70 19.99 -7.88
CA ASN A 75 2.70 20.43 -6.89
C ASN A 75 4.12 20.51 -7.45
N LYS A 76 4.36 20.05 -8.69
CA LYS A 76 5.66 20.13 -9.38
C LYS A 76 6.83 19.66 -8.50
N TYR A 77 6.67 18.49 -7.89
CA TYR A 77 7.72 17.90 -7.05
C TYR A 77 9.06 17.84 -7.80
N SER A 78 10.17 18.07 -7.09
CA SER A 78 11.52 18.01 -7.66
C SER A 78 11.98 16.59 -8.03
N MET A 79 11.26 15.57 -7.55
CA MET A 79 11.52 14.16 -7.83
C MET A 79 10.68 13.66 -9.01
N ASN A 80 11.13 12.61 -9.68
CA ASN A 80 10.33 11.97 -10.74
C ASN A 80 9.11 11.21 -10.18
N TYR A 81 8.12 10.92 -11.03
CA TYR A 81 6.86 10.30 -10.64
C TYR A 81 7.04 8.92 -9.98
N LYS A 82 7.99 8.10 -10.45
CA LYS A 82 8.29 6.80 -9.83
C LYS A 82 8.78 6.95 -8.39
N THR A 83 9.63 7.94 -8.13
CA THR A 83 10.15 8.24 -6.78
C THR A 83 9.05 8.80 -5.90
N TYR A 84 8.18 9.66 -6.45
CA TYR A 84 7.00 10.15 -5.76
C TYR A 84 6.09 9.00 -5.33
N LEU A 85 5.72 8.10 -6.26
CA LEU A 85 4.90 6.92 -5.97
C LEU A 85 5.53 6.03 -4.90
N ARG A 86 6.86 5.82 -4.95
CA ARG A 86 7.57 5.07 -3.91
C ARG A 86 7.39 5.72 -2.55
N LYS A 87 7.66 7.02 -2.44
CA LYS A 87 7.57 7.71 -1.16
C LYS A 87 6.15 7.76 -0.61
N ILE A 88 5.17 8.05 -1.46
CA ILE A 88 3.78 8.22 -0.98
C ILE A 88 3.12 6.89 -0.61
N LEU A 89 3.35 5.82 -1.38
CA LEU A 89 2.77 4.50 -1.10
C LEU A 89 3.50 3.76 0.03
N ASN A 90 4.74 4.13 0.32
CA ASN A 90 5.45 3.66 1.52
C ASN A 90 5.25 4.58 2.73
N GLU A 91 4.37 5.59 2.62
CA GLU A 91 4.04 6.53 3.69
C GLU A 91 5.21 7.39 4.18
N ASP A 92 6.24 7.60 3.34
CA ASP A 92 7.38 8.49 3.62
C ASP A 92 7.03 9.98 3.43
N ILE A 93 5.99 10.25 2.65
CA ILE A 93 5.41 11.58 2.46
C ILE A 93 3.89 11.49 2.57
N HIS A 94 3.29 12.57 3.06
CA HIS A 94 1.84 12.70 3.18
C HIS A 94 1.36 13.81 2.25
N ILE A 95 0.14 13.66 1.75
CA ILE A 95 -0.53 14.67 0.93
C ILE A 95 -1.88 15.01 1.54
N ASP A 96 -2.16 16.31 1.56
CA ASP A 96 -3.48 16.82 1.91
C ASP A 96 -4.39 16.62 0.71
N LEU A 97 -5.28 15.65 0.83
CA LEU A 97 -6.28 15.34 -0.18
C LEU A 97 -7.65 15.47 0.51
N PRO A 98 -8.70 15.88 -0.22
CA PRO A 98 -10.01 16.11 0.36
C PRO A 98 -10.68 14.86 0.93
N GLU A 99 -10.24 13.64 0.57
CA GLU A 99 -10.77 12.41 1.15
C GLU A 99 -10.43 12.28 2.64
N SER A 100 -11.39 11.73 3.40
CA SER A 100 -11.23 11.54 4.85
C SER A 100 -10.24 10.44 5.18
N CYS A 101 -9.50 10.65 6.27
CA CYS A 101 -8.66 9.64 6.89
C CYS A 101 -9.51 8.68 7.74
N PHE A 102 -9.09 7.43 7.84
CA PHE A 102 -9.67 6.44 8.74
C PHE A 102 -8.58 5.81 9.62
N ARG A 103 -8.94 5.47 10.86
CA ARG A 103 -8.07 4.72 11.78
C ARG A 103 -8.22 3.23 11.54
N LEU A 104 -7.11 2.50 11.60
CA LEU A 104 -7.13 1.05 11.50
C LEU A 104 -7.89 0.44 12.69
N ASN A 105 -8.78 -0.52 12.40
CA ASN A 105 -9.52 -1.25 13.42
C ASN A 105 -8.54 -2.08 14.27
N ALA A 106 -8.55 -1.87 15.59
CA ALA A 106 -7.59 -2.51 16.50
C ALA A 106 -7.69 -4.04 16.50
N VAL A 107 -8.90 -4.62 16.42
CA VAL A 107 -9.10 -6.08 16.46
C VAL A 107 -8.53 -6.74 15.21
N ILE A 108 -8.78 -6.17 14.03
CA ILE A 108 -8.24 -6.69 12.76
C ILE A 108 -6.72 -6.49 12.71
N SER A 109 -6.23 -5.35 13.20
CA SER A 109 -4.79 -5.07 13.29
C SER A 109 -4.07 -6.08 14.19
N ASP A 110 -4.65 -6.39 15.34
CA ASP A 110 -4.18 -7.41 16.26
C ASP A 110 -4.16 -8.80 15.61
N ASN A 111 -5.20 -9.14 14.86
CA ASN A 111 -5.27 -10.40 14.13
C ASN A 111 -4.14 -10.48 13.10
N TYR A 112 -3.97 -9.46 12.27
CA TYR A 112 -2.87 -9.38 11.30
C TYR A 112 -1.49 -9.53 11.94
N ALA A 113 -1.27 -8.92 13.11
CA ALA A 113 -0.01 -9.01 13.83
C ALA A 113 0.28 -10.41 14.40
N LYS A 114 -0.77 -11.17 14.77
CA LYS A 114 -0.65 -12.49 15.43
C LYS A 114 -0.60 -13.66 14.45
N MET A 115 -1.05 -13.49 13.21
CA MET A 115 -1.14 -14.56 12.21
C MET A 115 -0.33 -14.27 10.96
N ASN A 116 0.02 -15.31 10.20
CA ASN A 116 0.61 -15.11 8.88
C ASN A 116 -0.43 -14.60 7.87
N PHE A 117 0.03 -14.02 6.76
CA PHE A 117 -0.86 -13.42 5.77
C PHE A 117 -1.87 -14.41 5.18
N ASN A 118 -1.50 -15.67 4.94
CA ASN A 118 -2.43 -16.65 4.36
C ASN A 118 -3.60 -16.93 5.32
N ALA A 119 -3.32 -17.08 6.61
CA ALA A 119 -4.37 -17.24 7.63
C ALA A 119 -5.25 -15.99 7.73
N PHE A 120 -4.66 -14.79 7.69
CA PHE A 120 -5.40 -13.54 7.66
C PHE A 120 -6.31 -13.44 6.43
N PHE A 121 -5.77 -13.77 5.25
CA PHE A 121 -6.49 -13.75 4.00
C PHE A 121 -7.68 -14.71 4.03
N SER A 122 -7.49 -15.96 4.47
CA SER A 122 -8.59 -16.92 4.58
C SER A 122 -9.64 -16.56 5.62
N LEU A 123 -9.28 -15.77 6.65
CA LEU A 123 -10.21 -15.32 7.67
C LEU A 123 -11.16 -14.23 7.14
N TYR A 124 -10.65 -13.32 6.32
CA TYR A 124 -11.39 -12.13 5.89
C TYR A 124 -11.83 -12.13 4.43
N CYS A 125 -11.30 -13.04 3.62
CA CYS A 125 -11.58 -13.12 2.20
C CYS A 125 -12.09 -14.51 1.81
N TYR A 126 -12.98 -14.53 0.82
CA TYR A 126 -13.44 -15.76 0.18
C TYR A 126 -13.30 -15.63 -1.33
N GLU A 127 -13.09 -16.76 -1.99
CA GLU A 127 -13.02 -16.86 -3.43
C GLU A 127 -14.44 -16.87 -4.03
N ASN A 128 -14.63 -16.13 -5.13
CA ASN A 128 -15.86 -16.10 -5.90
C ASN A 128 -15.51 -16.07 -7.39
N GLY A 129 -15.49 -17.26 -8.01
CA GLY A 129 -15.02 -17.40 -9.38
C GLY A 129 -13.53 -17.06 -9.47
N SER A 130 -13.18 -16.10 -10.32
CA SER A 130 -11.78 -15.66 -10.52
C SER A 130 -11.37 -14.46 -9.63
N VAL A 131 -12.24 -14.00 -8.73
CA VAL A 131 -11.98 -12.85 -7.86
C VAL A 131 -12.12 -13.23 -6.39
N PHE A 132 -11.41 -12.52 -5.53
CA PHE A 132 -11.60 -12.62 -4.08
C PHE A 132 -12.53 -11.51 -3.61
N ARG A 133 -13.26 -11.73 -2.53
CA ARG A 133 -14.19 -10.76 -1.92
C ARG A 133 -14.00 -10.73 -0.41
N ILE A 134 -14.29 -9.58 0.21
CA ILE A 134 -14.31 -9.45 1.67
C ILE A 134 -15.57 -10.12 2.23
N ALA A 135 -15.43 -10.81 3.37
CA ALA A 135 -16.57 -11.34 4.12
C ALA A 135 -17.61 -10.24 4.44
N GLN A 136 -18.89 -10.51 4.17
CA GLN A 136 -19.97 -9.51 4.19
C GLN A 136 -20.39 -9.01 5.59
N SER A 137 -19.87 -9.59 6.66
CA SER A 137 -20.24 -9.23 8.04
C SER A 137 -19.42 -8.11 8.66
N LEU A 138 -18.50 -7.49 7.89
CA LEU A 138 -17.64 -6.42 8.39
C LEU A 138 -18.32 -5.06 8.24
N SER A 139 -18.13 -4.20 9.23
CA SER A 139 -18.41 -2.77 9.10
C SER A 139 -17.50 -2.13 8.03
N GLU A 140 -17.81 -0.89 7.64
CA GLU A 140 -17.00 -0.15 6.67
C GLU A 140 -15.54 -0.02 7.16
N ASN A 141 -15.32 0.46 8.38
CA ASN A 141 -13.98 0.62 8.93
C ASN A 141 -13.20 -0.70 9.00
N GLU A 142 -13.87 -1.79 9.36
CA GLU A 142 -13.28 -3.13 9.37
C GLU A 142 -12.89 -3.57 7.95
N SER A 143 -13.77 -3.38 6.98
CA SER A 143 -13.50 -3.67 5.57
C SER A 143 -12.29 -2.88 5.07
N LEU A 144 -12.22 -1.57 5.33
CA LEU A 144 -11.09 -0.72 4.93
C LEU A 144 -9.78 -1.15 5.59
N THR A 145 -9.84 -1.59 6.84
CA THR A 145 -8.67 -2.12 7.56
C THR A 145 -8.18 -3.41 6.92
N VAL A 146 -9.08 -4.34 6.57
CA VAL A 146 -8.71 -5.55 5.82
C VAL A 146 -8.07 -5.19 4.48
N LEU A 147 -8.69 -4.28 3.71
CA LEU A 147 -8.17 -3.87 2.41
C LEU A 147 -6.78 -3.22 2.49
N TYR A 148 -6.52 -2.44 3.54
CA TYR A 148 -5.17 -1.90 3.78
C TYR A 148 -4.14 -3.02 3.96
N TYR A 149 -4.43 -4.03 4.78
CA TYR A 149 -3.52 -5.16 4.98
C TYR A 149 -3.36 -6.03 3.73
N LEU A 150 -4.42 -6.18 2.93
CA LEU A 150 -4.32 -6.81 1.61
C LEU A 150 -3.40 -6.01 0.68
N PHE A 151 -3.53 -4.68 0.66
CA PHE A 151 -2.69 -3.78 -0.14
C PHE A 151 -1.21 -3.89 0.23
N LEU A 152 -0.87 -3.97 1.52
CA LEU A 152 0.50 -4.22 2.00
C LEU A 152 1.10 -5.53 1.48
N ASN A 153 0.26 -6.49 1.08
CA ASN A 153 0.67 -7.80 0.54
C ASN A 153 0.43 -7.92 -0.97
N GLU A 154 0.31 -6.79 -1.67
CA GLU A 154 0.09 -6.68 -3.13
C GLU A 154 -1.22 -7.31 -3.63
N TYR A 155 -2.26 -7.30 -2.78
CA TYR A 155 -3.64 -7.56 -3.16
C TYR A 155 -4.40 -6.24 -3.25
N TYR A 156 -4.94 -5.94 -4.42
CA TYR A 156 -5.55 -4.65 -4.71
C TYR A 156 -7.06 -4.80 -4.81
N SER A 157 -7.77 -3.88 -4.17
CA SER A 157 -9.22 -3.85 -4.22
C SER A 157 -9.75 -2.83 -5.21
N PHE A 158 -10.94 -3.09 -5.72
CA PHE A 158 -11.79 -2.14 -6.41
C PHE A 158 -13.21 -2.33 -5.90
N TRP A 159 -14.01 -1.26 -5.90
CA TRP A 159 -15.41 -1.33 -5.54
C TRP A 159 -16.24 -1.72 -6.78
N ASP A 160 -17.06 -2.76 -6.64
CA ASP A 160 -18.01 -3.15 -7.67
C ASP A 160 -19.36 -2.48 -7.38
N ASP A 161 -19.64 -1.38 -8.09
CA ASP A 161 -20.86 -0.59 -7.94
C ASP A 161 -22.14 -1.37 -8.27
N TYR A 162 -22.05 -2.46 -9.05
CA TYR A 162 -23.23 -3.23 -9.46
C TYR A 162 -23.76 -4.11 -8.32
N ILE A 163 -22.86 -4.71 -7.55
CA ILE A 163 -23.21 -5.60 -6.43
C ILE A 163 -22.90 -5.01 -5.04
N GLY A 164 -22.27 -3.83 -4.99
CA GLY A 164 -21.94 -3.14 -3.74
C GLY A 164 -20.95 -3.92 -2.87
N ILE A 165 -19.89 -4.47 -3.46
CA ILE A 165 -18.86 -5.21 -2.71
C ILE A 165 -17.45 -4.90 -3.21
N TYR A 166 -16.47 -5.00 -2.32
CA TYR A 166 -15.07 -4.97 -2.69
C TYR A 166 -14.66 -6.28 -3.36
N SER A 167 -14.15 -6.15 -4.58
CA SER A 167 -13.47 -7.23 -5.30
C SER A 167 -11.97 -7.04 -5.16
N ILE A 168 -11.25 -8.13 -4.97
CA ILE A 168 -9.82 -8.17 -4.67
C ILE A 168 -9.12 -9.01 -5.75
N ARG A 169 -8.01 -8.49 -6.25
CA ARG A 169 -7.15 -9.18 -7.21
C ARG A 169 -5.68 -8.99 -6.88
N LYS A 170 -4.86 -9.97 -7.24
CA LYS A 170 -3.41 -9.82 -7.28
C LYS A 170 -3.01 -9.26 -8.64
N LEU A 171 -2.03 -8.36 -8.69
CA LEU A 171 -1.46 -7.97 -9.99
C LEU A 171 -0.60 -9.12 -10.51
N GLU A 172 -1.07 -9.77 -11.57
CA GLU A 172 -0.29 -10.70 -12.38
C GLU A 172 0.77 -9.93 -13.18
N ASN A 173 1.88 -10.61 -13.51
CA ASN A 173 2.98 -10.04 -14.29
C ASN A 173 2.66 -10.03 -15.78
#